data_AF-A0A952B6B5-F1
#
_entry.id   AF-A0A952B6B5-F1
#
_cell.length_a   1.000
_cell.length_b   1.000
_cell.length_c   1.000
_cell.angle_alpha   90.00
_cell.angle_beta   90.00
_cell.angle_gamma   90.00
#
_symmetry.space_group_name_H-M   'P 1'
#
loop_
_entity.id
_entity.type
_entity.pdbx_description
1 polymer ?
#
loop_
_entity_poly.entity_id
_entity_poly.type
_entity_poly.pdbx_seq_one_letter_code
_entity_poly.pdbx_strand_id
1 'polypeptide(L)'
;MENDKKTVSTFEKEMQDPHFKAEFEKEYQEFLISEFLIEVMDKEHISVRKLAKETGVSASMIQKIRSGKNTNISLNKLVSLLSALHYRIKFEKMGA
;
A
#
# COMPACT_ATOMS: atom_id res chain seq x y z
N MET A 1 9.97 44.38 4.46
CA MET A 1 10.16 42.99 4.00
C MET A 1 9.64 42.11 5.13
N GLU A 2 8.39 41.68 5.02
CA GLU A 2 7.73 40.84 6.02
C GLU A 2 8.34 39.43 5.97
N ASN A 3 8.82 38.95 7.11
CA ASN A 3 9.33 37.58 7.26
C ASN A 3 8.15 36.61 7.16
N ASP A 4 7.99 36.00 5.99
CA ASP A 4 7.03 34.93 5.73
C ASP A 4 7.47 33.68 6.49
N LYS A 5 7.13 33.60 7.79
CA LYS A 5 7.34 32.40 8.60
C LYS A 5 6.42 31.31 8.04
N LYS A 6 6.95 30.49 7.13
CA LYS A 6 6.28 29.27 6.65
C LYS A 6 5.73 28.49 7.84
N THR A 7 4.40 28.52 8.00
CA THR A 7 3.72 27.71 8.98
C THR A 7 3.78 26.26 8.52
N VAL A 8 4.67 25.48 9.12
CA VAL A 8 4.70 24.03 8.95
C VAL A 8 3.43 23.42 9.54
N SER A 9 2.79 22.56 8.77
CA SER A 9 1.63 21.76 9.16
C SER A 9 1.96 20.82 10.32
N THR A 10 0.94 20.33 11.02
CA THR A 10 1.12 19.31 12.06
C THR A 10 1.85 18.08 11.51
N PHE A 11 1.47 17.63 10.31
CA PHE A 11 2.14 16.51 9.65
C PHE A 11 3.63 16.76 9.43
N GLU A 12 4.00 17.91 8.86
CA GLU A 12 5.41 18.25 8.62
C GLU A 12 6.22 18.40 9.92
N LYS A 13 5.58 18.74 11.04
CA LYS A 13 6.23 18.78 12.35
C LYS A 13 6.48 17.37 12.89
N GLU A 14 5.48 16.49 12.86
CA GLU A 14 5.61 15.10 13.32
C GLU A 14 6.66 14.33 12.48
N MET A 15 6.69 14.54 11.17
CA MET A 15 7.66 13.91 10.26
C MET A 15 9.13 14.32 10.50
N GLN A 16 9.40 15.32 11.36
CA GLN A 16 10.75 15.68 11.78
C GLN A 16 11.30 14.73 12.87
N ASP A 17 10.43 14.05 13.62
CA ASP A 17 10.85 13.00 14.54
C ASP A 17 11.20 11.73 13.76
N PRO A 18 12.46 11.24 13.80
CA PRO A 18 12.87 10.03 13.10
C PRO A 18 12.07 8.78 13.49
N HIS A 19 11.64 8.69 14.75
CA HIS A 19 10.86 7.54 15.23
C HIS A 19 9.45 7.57 14.63
N PHE A 20 8.75 8.70 14.74
CA PHE A 20 7.45 8.88 14.09
C PHE A 20 7.54 8.63 12.59
N LYS A 21 8.52 9.22 11.91
CA LYS A 21 8.71 9.07 10.46
C LYS A 21 8.89 7.61 10.05
N ALA A 22 9.69 6.83 10.77
CA ALA A 22 9.93 5.43 10.43
C ALA A 22 8.67 4.56 10.56
N GLU A 23 7.88 4.73 11.64
CA GLU A 23 6.62 4.00 11.77
C GLU A 23 5.58 4.51 10.75
N PHE A 24 5.51 5.81 10.50
CA PHE A 24 4.64 6.37 9.46
C PHE A 24 4.95 5.78 8.09
N GLU A 25 6.23 5.74 7.67
CA GLU A 25 6.62 5.20 6.36
C GLU A 25 6.27 3.73 6.21
N LYS A 26 6.42 2.95 7.28
CA LYS A 26 6.03 1.54 7.32
C LYS A 26 4.51 1.35 7.21
N GLU A 27 3.73 2.07 8.01
CA GLU A 27 2.26 2.02 7.94
C GLU A 27 1.74 2.54 6.60
N TYR A 28 2.39 3.55 6.04
CA TYR A 28 2.06 4.12 4.74
C TYR A 28 2.20 3.10 3.61
N GLN A 29 3.23 2.24 3.64
CA GLN A 29 3.37 1.15 2.67
C GLN A 29 2.23 0.14 2.77
N GLU A 30 1.83 -0.24 3.98
CA GLU A 30 0.69 -1.15 4.20
C GLU A 30 -0.62 -0.53 3.71
N PHE A 31 -0.82 0.76 4.00
CA PHE A 31 -1.95 1.55 3.56
C PHE A 31 -2.04 1.59 2.02
N LEU A 32 -0.94 1.89 1.33
CA LEU A 32 -0.92 1.98 -0.14
C LEU A 32 -1.36 0.67 -0.81
N ILE A 33 -0.90 -0.49 -0.30
CA ILE A 33 -1.28 -1.79 -0.86
C ILE A 33 -2.77 -2.07 -0.60
N SER A 34 -3.28 -1.69 0.57
CA SER A 34 -4.69 -1.82 0.92
C SER A 34 -5.58 -1.01 -0.02
N GLU A 35 -5.29 0.29 -0.18
CA GLU A 35 -6.06 1.19 -1.04
C GLU A 35 -6.03 0.74 -2.51
N PHE A 36 -4.85 0.40 -3.02
CA PHE A 36 -4.69 -0.11 -4.37
C PHE A 36 -5.57 -1.36 -4.59
N LEU A 37 -5.53 -2.32 -3.66
CA LEU A 37 -6.29 -3.56 -3.80
C LEU A 37 -7.79 -3.31 -3.69
N ILE A 38 -8.25 -2.41 -2.81
CA ILE A 38 -9.66 -2.02 -2.72
C ILE A 38 -10.14 -1.41 -4.04
N GLU A 39 -9.42 -0.42 -4.55
CA GLU A 39 -9.78 0.33 -5.76
C GLU A 39 -9.83 -0.60 -6.98
N VAL A 40 -8.79 -1.40 -7.19
CA VAL A 40 -8.73 -2.30 -8.35
C VAL A 40 -9.78 -3.40 -8.26
N MET A 41 -10.04 -3.95 -7.07
CA MET A 41 -11.10 -4.95 -6.92
C MET A 41 -12.49 -4.39 -7.21
N ASP A 42 -12.73 -3.13 -6.85
CA ASP A 42 -13.98 -2.44 -7.15
C ASP A 42 -14.15 -2.20 -8.66
N LYS A 43 -13.10 -1.66 -9.31
CA LYS A 43 -13.07 -1.41 -10.77
C LYS A 43 -13.26 -2.68 -11.61
N GLU A 44 -12.58 -3.77 -11.23
CA GLU A 44 -12.64 -5.06 -11.93
C GLU A 44 -13.85 -5.92 -11.52
N HIS A 45 -14.68 -5.43 -10.58
CA HIS A 45 -15.82 -6.14 -9.99
C HIS A 45 -15.49 -7.57 -9.53
N ILE A 46 -14.31 -7.73 -8.91
CA ILE A 46 -13.79 -9.02 -8.47
C ILE A 46 -13.93 -9.18 -6.95
N SER A 47 -14.60 -10.26 -6.53
CA SER A 47 -14.72 -10.58 -5.10
C SER A 47 -13.43 -11.18 -4.54
N VAL A 48 -13.25 -11.07 -3.22
CA VAL A 48 -12.16 -11.73 -2.48
C VAL A 48 -12.09 -13.23 -2.78
N ARG A 49 -13.26 -13.88 -2.86
CA ARG A 49 -13.35 -15.33 -3.13
C ARG A 49 -12.90 -15.67 -4.54
N LYS A 50 -13.26 -14.84 -5.53
CA LYS A 50 -12.84 -15.02 -6.93
C LYS A 50 -11.34 -14.81 -7.07
N LEU A 51 -10.81 -13.72 -6.51
CA LEU A 51 -9.38 -13.43 -6.52
C LEU A 51 -8.55 -14.52 -5.81
N ALA A 52 -9.03 -15.06 -4.70
CA ALA A 52 -8.39 -16.20 -4.01
C ALA A 52 -8.28 -17.44 -4.90
N LYS A 53 -9.35 -17.75 -5.65
CA LYS A 53 -9.40 -18.90 -6.56
C LYS A 53 -8.43 -18.75 -7.74
N GLU A 54 -8.32 -17.54 -8.28
CA GLU A 54 -7.46 -17.26 -9.44
C GLU A 54 -5.97 -17.20 -9.09
N THR A 55 -5.64 -16.77 -7.87
CA THR A 55 -4.25 -16.50 -7.46
C THR A 55 -3.64 -17.57 -6.57
N GLY A 56 -4.46 -18.46 -6.00
CA GLY A 56 -4.03 -19.42 -4.97
C GLY A 56 -3.72 -18.77 -3.61
N VAL A 57 -3.89 -17.45 -3.47
CA VAL A 57 -3.76 -16.75 -2.19
C VAL A 57 -5.03 -16.96 -1.37
N SER A 58 -4.90 -17.22 -0.06
CA SER A 58 -6.07 -17.48 0.78
C SER A 58 -6.96 -16.23 0.90
N ALA A 59 -8.27 -16.44 0.90
CA ALA A 59 -9.25 -15.36 1.08
C ALA A 59 -9.02 -14.57 2.39
N SER A 60 -8.58 -15.24 3.45
CA SER A 60 -8.20 -14.60 4.71
C SER A 60 -7.01 -13.64 4.55
N MET A 61 -5.99 -14.04 3.78
CA MET A 61 -4.83 -13.18 3.51
C MET A 61 -5.23 -11.97 2.66
N ILE A 62 -6.01 -12.18 1.59
CA ILE A 62 -6.54 -11.08 0.77
C ILE A 62 -7.34 -10.10 1.63
N GLN A 63 -8.20 -10.61 2.53
CA GLN A 63 -8.99 -9.76 3.40
C GLN A 63 -8.13 -8.98 4.41
N LYS A 64 -7.03 -9.55 4.92
CA LYS A 64 -6.08 -8.84 5.80
C LYS A 64 -5.42 -7.68 5.08
N ILE A 65 -4.96 -7.90 3.84
CA ILE A 65 -4.36 -6.88 2.98
C ILE A 65 -5.35 -5.73 2.75
N ARG A 66 -6.58 -6.05 2.34
CA ARG A 66 -7.66 -5.05 2.14
C ARG A 66 -8.03 -4.27 3.40
N SER A 67 -7.69 -4.77 4.59
CA SER A 67 -8.04 -4.11 5.85
C SER A 67 -6.89 -3.27 6.41
N GLY A 68 -5.75 -3.17 5.71
CA GLY A 68 -4.54 -2.54 6.23
C GLY A 68 -3.98 -3.22 7.47
N LYS A 69 -4.40 -4.44 7.79
CA LYS A 69 -3.88 -5.17 8.96
C LYS A 69 -2.59 -5.86 8.55
N ASN A 70 -1.47 -5.25 8.97
CA ASN A 70 -0.10 -5.75 8.92
C ASN A 70 0.04 -7.12 8.26
N THR A 71 0.27 -7.10 6.94
CA THR A 71 0.32 -8.32 6.14
C THR A 71 1.69 -8.47 5.51
N ASN A 72 2.52 -9.30 6.15
CA ASN A 72 3.74 -9.82 5.55
C ASN A 72 3.37 -10.77 4.39
N ILE A 73 3.18 -10.20 3.19
CA ILE A 73 2.94 -10.94 1.94
C ILE A 73 4.28 -11.19 1.24
N SER A 74 4.52 -12.44 0.82
CA SER A 74 5.70 -12.73 0.01
C SER A 74 5.57 -12.12 -1.38
N LEU A 75 6.70 -11.70 -1.96
CA LEU A 75 6.75 -11.10 -3.30
C LEU A 75 6.02 -11.97 -4.34
N ASN A 76 6.22 -13.29 -4.32
CA ASN A 76 5.55 -14.21 -5.26
C ASN A 76 4.02 -14.12 -5.17
N LYS A 77 3.46 -14.03 -3.95
CA LYS A 77 2.00 -13.91 -3.77
C LYS A 77 1.50 -12.55 -4.22
N LEU A 78 2.27 -11.49 -3.97
CA LEU A 78 1.94 -10.14 -4.43
C LEU A 78 1.93 -10.08 -5.96
N VAL A 79 2.95 -10.64 -6.62
CA VAL A 79 3.02 -10.73 -8.08
C VAL A 79 1.84 -11.53 -8.65
N SER A 80 1.46 -12.65 -8.03
CA SER A 80 0.27 -13.42 -8.44
C SER A 80 -1.02 -12.61 -8.33
N LEU A 81 -1.22 -11.88 -7.22
CA LEU A 81 -2.38 -11.00 -7.04
C LEU A 81 -2.43 -9.92 -8.11
N LEU A 82 -1.32 -9.23 -8.33
CA LEU A 82 -1.23 -8.16 -9.32
C LEU A 82 -1.49 -8.69 -10.73
N SER A 83 -0.93 -9.85 -11.07
CA SER A 83 -1.10 -10.45 -12.41
C SER A 83 -2.56 -10.82 -12.70
N ALA A 84 -3.29 -11.36 -11.71
CA ALA A 84 -4.71 -11.65 -11.83
C ALA A 84 -5.57 -10.40 -12.00
N LEU A 85 -5.07 -9.25 -11.53
CA LEU A 85 -5.70 -7.94 -11.69
C LEU A 85 -5.16 -7.17 -12.92
N HIS A 86 -4.34 -7.80 -13.77
CA HIS A 86 -3.72 -7.19 -14.94
C HIS A 86 -2.66 -6.09 -14.65
N TYR A 87 -2.04 -6.14 -13.47
CA TYR A 87 -0.93 -5.29 -13.05
C TYR A 87 0.40 -6.07 -12.96
N ARG A 88 1.52 -5.33 -12.98
CA ARG A 88 2.87 -5.88 -12.76
C ARG A 88 3.71 -4.94 -11.90
N ILE A 89 4.67 -5.51 -11.18
CA ILE A 89 5.69 -4.75 -10.47
C ILE A 89 6.77 -4.31 -11.46
N LYS A 90 7.21 -3.07 -11.37
CA LYS A 90 8.34 -2.53 -12.13
C LYS A 90 9.33 -1.89 -11.14
N PHE A 91 10.60 -2.23 -11.29
CA PHE A 91 11.67 -1.57 -10.55
C PHE A 91 12.07 -0.29 -11.30
N GLU A 92 12.13 0.81 -10.58
CA GLU A 92 12.54 2.11 -11.13
C GLU A 92 13.71 2.67 -10.32
N LYS A 93 14.72 3.21 -11.01
CA LYS A 93 15.83 3.89 -10.36
C LYS A 93 15.33 5.23 -9.83
N MET A 94 15.32 5.40 -8.51
CA MET A 94 15.18 6.73 -7.92
C MET A 94 16.47 7.52 -8.19
N GLY A 95 16.32 8.78 -8.63
CA GLY A 95 17.36 9.81 -8.90
C GLY A 95 18.84 9.38 -8.89
N ALA A 96 19.53 9.59 -10.02
CA ALA A 96 20.98 9.42 -10.14
C ALA A 96 21.77 10.39 -9.24
#